data_AF-A0A2E0XCP4-F1
#
_entry.id   AF-A0A2E0XCP4-F1
#
_cell.length_a   1.000
_cell.length_b   1.000
_cell.length_c   1.000
_cell.angle_alpha   90.00
_cell.angle_beta   90.00
_cell.angle_gamma   90.00
#
_symmetry.space_group_name_H-M   'P 1'
#
loop_
_entity.id
_entity.type
_entity.pdbx_description
1 polymer ?
#
loop_
_entity_poly.entity_id
_entity_poly.type
_entity_poly.pdbx_seq_one_letter_code
_entity_poly.pdbx_strand_id
1 'polypeptide(L)'
;PLTRDTGAVRLIPGSHRPDHFVRQEQIDVNNSIELFGVPPTEFPGSIAVETNPGDIVIFNHDLYHASFGGGTRRRMFTMNCTRQAKTPEDLEMAHRYFSVHSPGGYNVKTGAGVFYSTMIDTAEKSRIIHLRQPIEIHDELFPHLARDVVGDAI
;
A
#
# COMPACT_ATOMS: atom_id res chain seq x y z
N PRO A 1 11.83 -16.65 8.90
CA PRO A 1 11.41 -16.89 7.50
C PRO A 1 9.90 -16.73 7.37
N LEU A 2 9.43 -16.26 6.21
CA LEU A 2 8.02 -16.30 5.82
C LEU A 2 7.89 -17.34 4.71
N THR A 3 7.18 -18.42 5.00
CA THR A 3 6.89 -19.52 4.08
C THR A 3 5.41 -19.50 3.72
N ARG A 4 4.99 -20.38 2.79
CA ARG A 4 3.59 -20.59 2.41
C ARG A 4 2.65 -20.61 3.62
N ASP A 5 3.04 -21.31 4.68
CA ASP A 5 2.19 -21.55 5.85
C ASP A 5 2.52 -20.66 7.06
N THR A 6 3.49 -19.75 6.94
CA THR A 6 3.93 -18.89 8.06
C THR A 6 3.80 -17.39 7.74
N GLY A 7 3.01 -17.03 6.73
CA GLY A 7 2.70 -15.63 6.43
C GLY A 7 3.43 -15.03 5.23
N ALA A 8 3.93 -15.84 4.29
CA ALA A 8 4.37 -15.33 2.99
C ALA A 8 3.23 -14.57 2.29
N VAL A 9 3.58 -13.50 1.58
CA VAL A 9 2.63 -12.83 0.69
C VAL A 9 2.32 -13.78 -0.48
N ARG A 10 1.04 -13.90 -0.82
CA ARG A 10 0.57 -14.63 -1.99
C ARG A 10 0.11 -13.63 -3.03
N LEU A 11 0.49 -13.87 -4.27
CA LEU A 11 0.19 -13.01 -5.42
C LEU A 11 -0.57 -13.83 -6.47
N ILE A 12 -1.52 -13.22 -7.17
CA ILE A 12 -2.06 -13.77 -8.42
C ILE A 12 -1.28 -13.13 -9.57
N PRO A 13 -0.35 -13.83 -10.24
CA PRO A 13 0.52 -13.22 -11.24
C PRO A 13 -0.27 -12.59 -12.39
N GLY A 14 0.15 -11.42 -12.86
CA GLY A 14 -0.52 -10.73 -13.97
C GLY A 14 -1.83 -10.02 -13.61
N SER A 15 -2.40 -10.25 -12.43
CA SER A 15 -3.69 -9.66 -12.02
C SER A 15 -3.74 -8.13 -11.91
N HIS A 16 -2.60 -7.43 -11.99
CA HIS A 16 -2.59 -5.96 -12.11
C HIS A 16 -3.03 -5.46 -13.50
N ARG A 17 -3.02 -6.33 -14.51
CA ARG A 17 -3.39 -5.95 -15.87
C ARG A 17 -4.91 -5.98 -16.04
N PRO A 18 -5.51 -4.97 -16.71
CA PRO A 18 -6.96 -4.92 -16.93
C PRO A 18 -7.53 -6.12 -17.71
N ASP A 19 -6.71 -6.77 -18.54
CA ASP A 19 -7.08 -7.93 -19.36
C ASP A 19 -6.99 -9.28 -18.61
N HIS A 20 -6.56 -9.28 -17.35
CA HIS A 20 -6.51 -10.50 -16.55
C HIS A 20 -7.94 -10.97 -16.18
N PHE A 21 -8.21 -12.28 -16.30
CA PHE A 21 -9.55 -12.85 -16.14
C PHE A 21 -10.23 -12.46 -14.81
N VAL A 22 -9.49 -12.42 -13.70
CA VAL A 22 -10.03 -12.00 -12.39
C VAL A 22 -10.65 -10.60 -12.45
N ARG A 23 -10.08 -9.68 -13.25
CA ARG A 23 -10.60 -8.33 -13.42
C ARG A 23 -11.72 -8.26 -14.45
N GLN A 24 -11.56 -8.94 -15.60
CA GLN A 24 -12.56 -8.94 -16.68
C GLN A 24 -13.88 -9.55 -16.21
N GLU A 25 -13.80 -10.67 -15.49
CA GLU A 25 -14.96 -11.39 -14.97
C GLU A 25 -15.41 -10.89 -13.59
N GLN A 26 -14.76 -9.84 -13.06
CA GLN A 26 -15.03 -9.25 -11.75
C GLN A 26 -15.09 -10.29 -10.61
N ILE A 27 -14.16 -11.25 -10.63
CA ILE A 27 -14.11 -12.34 -9.65
C ILE A 27 -13.77 -11.78 -8.28
N ASP A 28 -14.66 -12.00 -7.30
CA ASP A 28 -14.35 -11.81 -5.89
C ASP A 28 -13.51 -12.98 -5.38
N VAL A 29 -12.19 -12.78 -5.35
CA VAL A 29 -11.22 -13.77 -4.87
C VAL A 29 -11.46 -14.13 -3.39
N ASN A 30 -12.06 -13.24 -2.58
CA ASN A 30 -12.38 -13.57 -1.19
C ASN A 30 -13.50 -14.61 -1.10
N ASN A 31 -14.39 -14.66 -2.10
CA ASN A 31 -15.46 -15.63 -2.19
C ASN A 31 -15.07 -16.90 -2.96
N SER A 32 -13.77 -17.23 -2.96
CA SER A 32 -13.22 -18.38 -3.71
C SER A 32 -13.88 -19.72 -3.38
N ILE A 33 -14.35 -19.92 -2.15
CA ILE A 33 -15.01 -21.19 -1.75
C ILE A 33 -16.32 -21.37 -2.51
N GLU A 34 -17.16 -20.34 -2.57
CA GLU A 34 -18.45 -20.41 -3.25
C GLU A 34 -18.27 -20.49 -4.78
N LEU A 35 -17.30 -19.74 -5.32
CA LEU A 35 -17.07 -19.66 -6.76
C LEU A 35 -16.34 -20.88 -7.35
N PHE A 36 -15.39 -21.45 -6.61
CA PHE A 36 -14.45 -22.45 -7.15
C PHE A 36 -14.33 -23.71 -6.27
N GLY A 37 -14.96 -23.76 -5.09
CA GLY A 37 -14.84 -24.88 -4.16
C GLY A 37 -13.46 -24.98 -3.48
N VAL A 38 -12.60 -23.97 -3.61
CA VAL A 38 -11.27 -23.92 -3.00
C VAL A 38 -11.15 -22.72 -2.07
N PRO A 39 -10.45 -22.86 -0.93
CA PRO A 39 -10.22 -21.74 -0.04
C PRO A 39 -9.39 -20.64 -0.73
N PRO A 40 -9.51 -19.36 -0.33
CA PRO A 40 -8.71 -18.27 -0.92
C PRO A 40 -7.19 -18.50 -0.82
N THR A 41 -6.74 -19.32 0.13
CA THR A 41 -5.36 -19.79 0.23
C THR A 41 -4.91 -20.59 -0.99
N GLU A 42 -5.80 -21.37 -1.58
CA GLU A 42 -5.51 -22.28 -2.70
C GLU A 42 -6.08 -21.76 -4.03
N PHE A 43 -6.31 -20.43 -4.12
CA PHE A 43 -6.84 -19.83 -5.35
C PHE A 43 -5.97 -20.23 -6.56
N PRO A 44 -6.56 -20.73 -7.67
CA PRO A 44 -5.79 -21.26 -8.79
C PRO A 44 -4.82 -20.24 -9.37
N GLY A 45 -3.58 -20.66 -9.58
CA GLY A 45 -2.51 -19.81 -10.13
C GLY A 45 -1.90 -18.81 -9.14
N SER A 46 -2.38 -18.74 -7.90
CA SER A 46 -1.71 -17.95 -6.85
C SER A 46 -0.35 -18.56 -6.48
N ILE A 47 0.62 -17.69 -6.20
CA ILE A 47 1.98 -18.08 -5.80
C ILE A 47 2.29 -17.52 -4.42
N ALA A 48 2.85 -18.34 -3.53
CA ALA A 48 3.42 -17.86 -2.27
C ALA A 48 4.86 -17.40 -2.50
N VAL A 49 5.16 -16.15 -2.14
CA VAL A 49 6.51 -15.57 -2.24
C VAL A 49 7.19 -15.75 -0.89
N GLU A 50 7.93 -16.84 -0.76
CA GLU A 50 8.67 -17.15 0.47
C GLU A 50 9.91 -16.27 0.60
N THR A 51 10.22 -15.86 1.84
CA THR A 51 11.33 -14.94 2.14
C THR A 51 12.04 -15.27 3.44
N ASN A 52 13.30 -14.88 3.51
CA ASN A 52 14.09 -14.80 4.73
C ASN A 52 14.18 -13.34 5.24
N PRO A 53 14.49 -13.14 6.54
CA PRO A 53 14.79 -11.80 7.03
C PRO A 53 15.92 -11.15 6.21
N GLY A 54 15.65 -9.99 5.63
CA GLY A 54 16.57 -9.27 4.73
C GLY A 54 16.14 -9.26 3.26
N ASP A 55 15.27 -10.18 2.85
CA ASP A 55 14.75 -10.19 1.48
C ASP A 55 13.75 -9.05 1.26
N ILE A 56 13.72 -8.55 0.02
CA ILE A 56 12.79 -7.51 -0.43
C ILE A 56 11.91 -8.09 -1.52
N VAL A 57 10.59 -7.99 -1.35
CA VAL A 57 9.61 -8.32 -2.38
C VAL A 57 9.09 -7.02 -2.98
N ILE A 58 9.31 -6.83 -4.27
CA ILE A 58 8.83 -5.68 -5.03
C ILE A 58 7.79 -6.17 -6.03
N PHE A 59 6.60 -5.61 -6.00
CA PHE A 59 5.52 -5.97 -6.90
C PHE A 59 4.62 -4.76 -7.17
N ASN A 60 3.89 -4.79 -8.28
CA ASN A 60 2.92 -3.74 -8.61
C ASN A 60 1.77 -3.77 -7.58
N HIS A 61 1.46 -2.63 -6.97
CA HIS A 61 0.44 -2.51 -5.93
C HIS A 61 -0.94 -3.02 -6.36
N ASP A 62 -1.27 -2.95 -7.66
CA ASP A 62 -2.53 -3.41 -8.23
C ASP A 62 -2.61 -4.93 -8.45
N LEU A 63 -1.54 -5.69 -8.15
CA LEU A 63 -1.64 -7.15 -8.13
C LEU A 63 -2.60 -7.55 -7.01
N TYR A 64 -3.49 -8.51 -7.27
CA TYR A 64 -4.26 -9.13 -6.21
C TYR A 64 -3.30 -9.90 -5.31
N HIS A 65 -3.33 -9.58 -4.02
CA HIS A 65 -2.41 -10.13 -3.04
C HIS A 65 -3.05 -10.26 -1.66
N ALA A 66 -2.61 -11.28 -0.90
CA ALA A 66 -3.02 -11.51 0.48
C ALA A 66 -1.91 -12.28 1.21
N SER A 67 -1.91 -12.32 2.55
CA SER A 67 -1.00 -13.16 3.32
C SER A 67 -1.79 -14.06 4.25
N PHE A 68 -1.40 -15.33 4.37
CA PHE A 68 -2.11 -16.34 5.17
C PHE A 68 -1.15 -17.12 6.07
N GLY A 69 -1.65 -17.69 7.17
CA GLY A 69 -0.85 -18.54 8.09
C GLY A 69 0.14 -17.77 8.97
N GLY A 70 0.16 -16.44 8.92
CA GLY A 70 0.98 -15.62 9.80
C GLY A 70 0.43 -15.57 11.23
N GLY A 71 1.32 -15.48 12.23
CA GLY A 71 0.97 -15.24 13.63
C GLY A 71 1.41 -13.86 14.14
N THR A 72 1.22 -13.60 15.43
CA THR A 72 1.60 -12.33 16.10
C THR A 72 3.11 -12.03 16.08
N ARG A 73 3.93 -13.02 15.71
CA ARG A 73 5.39 -12.89 15.55
C ARG A 73 5.83 -12.53 14.13
N ARG A 74 4.91 -12.51 13.16
CA ARG A 74 5.23 -12.02 11.80
C ARG A 74 5.62 -10.55 11.88
N ARG A 75 6.74 -10.19 11.25
CA ARG A 75 7.25 -8.82 11.16
C ARG A 75 7.49 -8.50 9.70
N MET A 76 6.93 -7.40 9.23
CA MET A 76 7.18 -6.85 7.90
C MET A 76 7.16 -5.34 7.97
N PHE A 77 7.87 -4.71 7.04
CA PHE A 77 7.75 -3.28 6.77
C PHE A 77 7.32 -3.13 5.31
N THR A 78 6.23 -2.40 5.08
CA THR A 78 5.68 -2.17 3.74
C THR A 78 5.89 -0.71 3.38
N MET A 79 6.39 -0.46 2.18
CA MET A 79 6.50 0.87 1.60
C MET A 79 5.70 0.88 0.30
N ASN A 80 4.69 1.75 0.24
CA ASN A 80 3.97 2.03 -0.99
C ASN A 80 4.64 3.22 -1.66
N CYS A 81 5.22 3.01 -2.84
CA CYS A 81 5.91 4.04 -3.61
C CYS A 81 5.06 4.42 -4.81
N THR A 82 4.76 5.71 -4.95
CA THR A 82 4.09 6.26 -6.13
C THR A 82 5.06 7.10 -6.94
N ARG A 83 4.83 7.17 -8.26
CA ARG A 83 5.49 8.18 -9.09
C ARG A 83 4.92 9.55 -8.74
N GLN A 84 5.74 10.59 -8.89
CA GLN A 84 5.23 11.95 -8.82
C GLN A 84 4.17 12.16 -9.92
N ALA A 85 2.99 12.61 -9.53
CA ALA A 85 1.93 13.00 -10.44
C ALA A 85 2.33 14.30 -11.16
N LYS A 86 2.27 14.30 -12.50
CA LYS A 86 2.72 15.43 -13.33
C LYS A 86 1.63 16.00 -14.22
N THR A 87 0.59 15.23 -14.51
CA THR A 87 -0.56 15.67 -15.31
C THR A 87 -1.81 15.82 -14.42
N PRO A 88 -2.84 16.54 -14.88
CA PRO A 88 -4.11 16.63 -14.17
C PRO A 88 -4.73 15.25 -13.88
N GLU A 89 -4.63 14.30 -14.82
CA GLU A 89 -5.15 12.94 -14.66
C GLU A 89 -4.37 12.15 -13.61
N ASP A 90 -3.04 12.30 -13.58
CA ASP A 90 -2.20 11.70 -12.54
C ASP A 90 -2.54 12.25 -11.16
N LEU A 91 -2.76 13.56 -11.06
CA LEU A 91 -3.14 14.23 -9.83
C LEU A 91 -4.50 13.75 -9.36
N GLU A 92 -5.49 13.68 -10.23
CA GLU A 92 -6.80 13.13 -9.88
C GLU A 92 -6.69 11.70 -9.36
N MET A 93 -5.90 10.84 -10.03
CA MET A 93 -5.64 9.49 -9.57
C MET A 93 -4.96 9.46 -8.19
N ALA A 94 -3.98 10.34 -7.96
CA ALA A 94 -3.30 10.45 -6.67
C ALA A 94 -4.27 10.90 -5.56
N HIS A 95 -5.14 11.88 -5.81
CA HIS A 95 -6.16 12.31 -4.84
C HIS A 95 -7.12 11.18 -4.48
N ARG A 96 -7.61 10.43 -5.48
CA ARG A 96 -8.46 9.25 -5.25
C ARG A 96 -7.73 8.18 -4.44
N TYR A 97 -6.45 7.98 -4.69
CA TYR A 97 -5.64 7.02 -3.95
C TYR A 97 -5.45 7.47 -2.48
N PHE A 98 -5.03 8.72 -2.24
CA PHE A 98 -4.78 9.23 -0.89
C PHE A 98 -6.05 9.47 -0.07
N SER A 99 -7.22 9.65 -0.70
CA SER A 99 -8.48 9.75 0.04
C SER A 99 -8.86 8.45 0.77
N VAL A 100 -8.34 7.30 0.30
CA VAL A 100 -8.59 5.98 0.88
C VAL A 100 -7.34 5.43 1.57
N HIS A 101 -6.18 5.48 0.91
CA HIS A 101 -4.94 4.84 1.32
C HIS A 101 -3.97 5.80 2.03
N SER A 102 -4.48 6.54 3.00
CA SER A 102 -3.70 7.45 3.84
C SER A 102 -4.19 7.39 5.29
N PRO A 103 -3.42 7.93 6.26
CA PRO A 103 -3.91 8.06 7.63
C PRO A 103 -5.25 8.79 7.72
N GLY A 104 -5.50 9.79 6.85
CA GLY A 104 -6.80 10.46 6.79
C GLY A 104 -7.92 9.52 6.37
N GLY A 105 -7.72 8.74 5.30
CA GLY A 105 -8.70 7.75 4.83
C GLY A 105 -9.01 6.65 5.86
N TYR A 106 -8.05 6.32 6.72
CA TYR A 106 -8.22 5.33 7.81
C TYR A 106 -8.58 5.94 9.16
N ASN A 107 -8.79 7.26 9.27
CA ASN A 107 -9.01 7.98 10.53
C ASN A 107 -7.91 7.76 11.58
N VAL A 108 -6.66 7.65 11.14
CA VAL A 108 -5.47 7.49 11.98
C VAL A 108 -4.76 8.83 12.14
N LYS A 109 -4.49 9.21 13.40
CA LYS A 109 -3.71 10.42 13.72
C LYS A 109 -2.23 10.08 13.83
N THR A 110 -1.44 10.58 12.89
CA THR A 110 0.04 10.46 12.89
C THR A 110 0.72 11.61 13.66
N GLY A 111 -0.01 12.70 13.89
CA GLY A 111 0.51 13.96 14.43
C GLY A 111 1.24 14.84 13.41
N ALA A 112 1.40 14.39 12.15
CA ALA A 112 2.14 15.13 11.14
C ALA A 112 1.63 14.88 9.70
N GLY A 113 0.31 14.80 9.51
CA GLY A 113 -0.31 14.58 8.20
C GLY A 113 -0.18 13.13 7.70
N VAL A 114 0.27 12.94 6.47
CA VAL A 114 0.35 11.61 5.82
C VAL A 114 1.47 10.72 6.39
N PHE A 115 2.49 11.32 7.01
CA PHE A 115 3.62 10.62 7.62
C PHE A 115 3.69 10.89 9.13
N TYR A 116 4.42 10.06 9.87
CA TYR A 116 4.84 10.41 11.24
C TYR A 116 5.94 11.48 11.21
N SER A 117 6.01 12.31 12.26
CA SER A 117 6.97 13.42 12.36
C SER A 117 8.42 12.99 12.08
N THR A 118 8.86 11.84 12.61
CA THR A 118 10.22 11.31 12.39
C THR A 118 10.59 11.19 10.91
N MET A 119 9.66 10.80 10.03
CA MET A 119 9.90 10.67 8.59
C MET A 119 10.13 12.03 7.93
N ILE A 120 9.50 13.09 8.45
CA ILE A 120 9.62 14.46 7.94
C ILE A 120 10.85 15.13 8.56
N ASP A 121 11.00 15.08 9.88
CA ASP A 121 12.02 15.80 10.66
C ASP A 121 13.45 15.35 10.32
N THR A 122 13.62 14.09 9.91
CA THR A 122 14.94 13.54 9.54
C THR A 122 15.18 13.58 8.03
N ALA A 123 14.32 14.25 7.25
CA ALA A 123 14.39 14.24 5.79
C ALA A 123 15.37 15.29 5.29
N GLU A 124 16.48 14.81 4.72
CA GLU A 124 17.36 15.68 3.93
C GLU A 124 16.66 16.17 2.65
N LYS A 125 17.26 17.16 1.99
CA LYS A 125 16.75 17.72 0.73
C LYS A 125 16.50 16.67 -0.34
N SER A 126 17.33 15.63 -0.40
CA SER A 126 17.19 14.50 -1.33
C SER A 126 15.98 13.61 -1.03
N ARG A 127 15.50 13.58 0.23
CA ARG A 127 14.34 12.78 0.64
C ARG A 127 13.05 13.58 0.63
N ILE A 128 13.09 14.86 1.03
CA ILE A 128 11.87 15.68 1.14
C ILE A 128 11.16 15.86 -0.21
N ILE A 129 11.89 15.81 -1.33
CA ILE A 129 11.30 15.87 -2.68
C ILE A 129 10.30 14.74 -2.95
N HIS A 130 10.48 13.56 -2.33
CA HIS A 130 9.58 12.42 -2.48
C HIS A 130 8.40 12.44 -1.51
N LEU A 131 8.51 13.22 -0.43
CA LEU A 131 7.47 13.32 0.60
C LEU A 131 6.51 14.49 0.35
N ARG A 132 6.97 15.53 -0.36
CA ARG A 132 6.23 16.79 -0.52
C ARG A 132 4.86 16.62 -1.15
N GLN A 133 4.76 16.01 -2.33
CA GLN A 133 3.47 15.86 -3.02
C GLN A 133 2.46 15.00 -2.23
N PRO A 134 2.84 13.86 -1.61
CA PRO A 134 1.96 13.16 -0.68
C PRO A 134 1.46 14.01 0.49
N ILE A 135 2.33 14.85 1.07
CA ILE A 135 1.95 15.77 2.15
C ILE A 135 0.92 16.79 1.64
N GLU A 136 1.22 17.47 0.54
CA GLU A 136 0.32 18.49 -0.06
C GLU A 136 -1.07 17.90 -0.36
N ILE A 137 -1.12 16.75 -1.04
CA ILE A 137 -2.40 16.09 -1.37
C ILE A 137 -3.15 15.67 -0.11
N HIS A 138 -2.45 15.12 0.90
CA HIS A 138 -3.10 14.69 2.14
C HIS A 138 -3.65 15.86 2.95
N ASP A 139 -2.89 16.95 3.06
CA ASP A 139 -3.30 18.15 3.81
C ASP A 139 -4.49 18.85 3.11
N GLU A 140 -4.56 18.83 1.77
CA GLU A 140 -5.72 19.29 1.02
C GLU A 140 -6.97 18.45 1.29
N LEU A 141 -6.83 17.12 1.32
CA LEU A 141 -7.94 16.19 1.58
C LEU A 141 -8.38 16.17 3.05
N PHE A 142 -7.44 16.37 3.97
CA PHE A 142 -7.63 16.20 5.40
C PHE A 142 -6.98 17.35 6.20
N PRO A 143 -7.40 18.60 6.02
CA PRO A 143 -6.72 19.77 6.60
C PRO A 143 -6.71 19.77 8.14
N HIS A 144 -7.67 19.11 8.77
CA HIS A 144 -7.74 18.94 10.23
C HIS A 144 -6.72 17.94 10.81
N LEU A 145 -6.01 17.21 9.95
CA LEU A 145 -4.92 16.29 10.31
C LEU A 145 -3.55 16.79 9.83
N ALA A 146 -3.53 17.92 9.09
CA ALA A 146 -2.32 18.53 8.62
C ALA A 146 -1.40 18.84 9.81
N ARG A 147 -0.09 18.75 9.58
CA ARG A 147 0.88 19.14 10.60
C ARG A 147 0.73 20.64 10.86
N ASP A 148 0.59 21.02 12.13
CA ASP A 148 0.68 22.44 12.50
C ASP A 148 2.01 23.00 11.98
N VAL A 149 1.96 24.12 11.26
CA VAL A 149 3.15 24.86 10.91
C VAL A 149 3.72 25.41 12.21
N VAL A 150 4.62 24.66 12.83
CA VAL A 150 5.51 25.23 13.85
C VAL A 150 6.36 26.23 13.08
N GLY A 151 6.01 27.51 13.19
CA GLY A 151 6.71 28.59 12.51
C GLY A 151 8.20 28.41 12.69
N ASP A 152 8.93 28.41 11.56
CA ASP A 152 10.37 28.32 11.56
C ASP A 152 10.92 29.43 12.47
N ALA A 153 11.50 29.02 13.60
CA ALA A 153 12.49 29.83 14.28
C ALA A 153 13.77 29.78 13.44
N ILE A 154 13.88 30.70 12.48
CA ILE A 154 15.14 31.32 12.05
C ILE A 154 14.87 32.82 11.90
#